data_AF-A0A7V8XPV0-F1
#
_entry.id   AF-A0A7V8XPV0-F1
#
_cell.length_a   1.000
_cell.length_b   1.000
_cell.length_c   1.000
_cell.angle_alpha   90.00
_cell.angle_beta   90.00
_cell.angle_gamma   90.00
#
_symmetry.space_group_name_H-M   'P 1'
#
loop_
_entity.id
_entity.type
_entity.pdbx_description
1 polymer ?
#
loop_
_entity_poly.entity_id
_entity_poly.type
_entity_poly.pdbx_seq_one_letter_code
_entity_poly.pdbx_strand_id
1 'polypeptide(L)' 'AVATLRQQLQRYMQYYNHQRLHSSLGYQSPVDYERGAA' A
#
# COMPACT_ATOMS: atom_id res chain seq x y z
N ALA A 1 6.24 -22.55 -5.20
CA ALA A 1 7.41 -22.47 -4.31
C ALA A 1 7.30 -21.24 -3.42
N VAL A 2 7.88 -21.24 -2.21
CA VAL A 2 7.82 -20.11 -1.25
C VAL A 2 8.31 -18.79 -1.88
N ALA A 3 9.27 -18.85 -2.80
CA ALA A 3 9.76 -17.70 -3.56
C ALA A 3 8.65 -16.95 -4.33
N THR A 4 7.72 -17.68 -4.96
CA THR A 4 6.59 -17.08 -5.69
C THR A 4 5.64 -16.35 -4.74
N LEU A 5 5.36 -16.91 -3.55
CA LEU A 5 4.50 -16.24 -2.56
C LEU A 5 5.13 -14.93 -2.08
N ARG A 6 6.42 -14.92 -1.81
CA ARG A 6 7.14 -13.69 -1.40
C ARG A 6 7.02 -12.59 -2.45
N GLN A 7 7.18 -12.94 -3.73
CA GLN A 7 7.03 -11.99 -4.84
C GLN A 7 5.60 -11.44 -4.94
N GLN A 8 4.58 -12.28 -4.78
CA GLN A 8 3.19 -11.84 -4.80
C GLN A 8 2.88 -10.91 -3.62
N LEU A 9 3.40 -11.23 -2.44
CA LEU A 9 3.19 -10.44 -1.24
C LEU A 9 3.89 -9.06 -1.33
N GLN A 10 5.10 -9.02 -1.89
CA GLN A 10 5.80 -7.75 -2.16
C GLN A 10 5.02 -6.86 -3.13
N ARG A 11 4.49 -7.43 -4.22
CA ARG A 11 3.65 -6.70 -5.18
C ARG A 11 2.39 -6.16 -4.51
N TYR A 12 1.75 -6.97 -3.68
CA TYR A 12 0.57 -6.55 -2.94
C TYR A 12 0.88 -5.42 -1.95
N MET A 13 1.97 -5.51 -1.19
CA MET A 13 2.40 -4.45 -0.26
C MET A 13 2.67 -3.15 -0.99
N GLN A 14 3.33 -3.19 -2.15
CA GLN A 14 3.59 -2.00 -2.95
C GLN A 14 2.28 -1.34 -3.43
N TYR A 15 1.34 -2.14 -3.95
CA TYR A 15 0.01 -1.66 -4.34
C TYR A 15 -0.75 -1.07 -3.15
N TYR A 16 -0.80 -1.78 -2.01
CA TYR A 16 -1.54 -1.35 -0.83
C TYR A 16 -1.02 -0.02 -0.28
N ASN A 17 0.30 0.11 -0.13
CA ASN A 17 0.90 1.28 0.51
C ASN A 17 0.91 2.51 -0.38
N HIS A 18 1.03 2.34 -1.72
CA HIS A 18 1.25 3.47 -2.63
C HIS A 18 0.11 3.75 -3.61
N GLN A 19 -0.82 2.82 -3.81
CA GLN A 19 -1.82 2.95 -4.89
C GLN A 19 -3.26 2.77 -4.40
N ARG A 20 -3.49 1.89 -3.40
CA ARG A 20 -4.83 1.64 -2.88
C ARG A 20 -5.35 2.88 -2.14
N LEU A 21 -6.49 3.41 -2.58
CA LEU A 21 -7.15 4.52 -1.90
C LEU A 21 -8.09 4.01 -0.80
N HIS A 22 -8.13 4.73 0.31
CA HIS A 22 -8.95 4.38 1.46
C HIS A 22 -9.92 5.53 1.79
N SER A 23 -11.22 5.24 1.85
CA SER A 23 -12.23 6.25 2.23
C SER A 23 -11.98 6.81 3.64
N SER A 24 -11.45 5.99 4.56
CA SER A 24 -11.05 6.41 5.91
C SER A 24 -9.84 7.34 5.93
N LEU A 25 -9.05 7.38 4.87
CA LEU A 25 -7.89 8.27 4.69
C LEU A 25 -8.21 9.40 3.71
N GLY A 26 -9.49 9.77 3.57
CA GLY A 26 -9.88 10.84 2.64
C GLY A 26 -9.62 10.51 1.17
N TYR A 27 -9.69 9.23 0.79
CA TYR A 27 -9.33 8.73 -0.55
C TYR A 27 -7.86 8.95 -0.92
N GLN A 28 -6.96 8.91 0.06
CA GLN A 28 -5.51 8.89 -0.16
C GLN A 28 -4.94 7.47 -0.02
N SER A 29 -3.74 7.25 -0.56
CA SER A 29 -2.94 6.07 -0.25
C SER A 29 -2.37 6.17 1.18
N PRO A 30 -2.05 5.05 1.85
CA PRO A 30 -1.42 5.08 3.17
C PRO A 30 -0.19 5.97 3.23
N VAL A 31 0.71 5.89 2.24
CA VAL A 31 1.93 6.71 2.20
C VAL A 31 1.63 8.19 2.03
N ASP A 32 0.66 8.55 1.18
CA ASP A 32 0.33 9.96 0.97
C ASP A 32 -0.39 10.58 2.17
N TYR A 33 -1.18 9.79 2.88
CA TYR A 33 -1.80 10.19 4.14
C TYR A 33 -0.73 10.51 5.20
N GLU A 34 0.22 9.60 5.43
CA GLU A 34 1.29 9.81 6.42
C GLU A 34 2.20 10.99 6.06
N ARG A 35 2.47 11.23 4.77
CA ARG A 35 3.22 12.41 4.31
C ARG A 35 2.55 13.73 4.62
N GLY A 36 1.21 13.76 4.61
CA GLY A 36 0.43 14.96 4.93
C GLY A 36 0.21 15.16 6.43
N ALA A 37 0.43 14.12 7.25
CA ALA A 37 0.31 14.16 8.70
C ALA A 37 1.59 14.62 9.43
N ALA A 38 2.74 14.56 8.75
CA ALA A 38 4.03 15.04 9.23
C ALA A 38 4.17 16.57 9.09
#